data_AF-T0ZFH8-F1
#
_entry.id   AF-T0ZFH8-F1
#
_cell.length_a   1.000
_cell.length_b   1.000
_cell.length_c   1.000
_cell.angle_alpha   90.00
_cell.angle_beta   90.00
_cell.angle_gamma   90.00
#
_symmetry.space_group_name_H-M   'P 1'
#
loop_
_entity.id
_entity.type
_entity.pdbx_description
1 polymer ?
#
loop_
_entity_poly.entity_id
_entity_poly.type
_entity_poly.pdbx_seq_one_letter_code
_entity_poly.pdbx_strand_id
1 'polypeptide(L)' 'MNIVDLGLIYGFEWKGDDVTLHMTLTAPGCPVAGILAEEVKAAIEKVPTVRAATVDLVWEPPWTPDRMSEFAKRQFGYM' A
#
# COMPACT_ATOMS: atom_id res chain seq x y z
N MET A 1 -2.92 -5.69 -12.29
CA MET A 1 -3.30 -4.69 -11.27
C MET A 1 -2.36 -4.82 -10.11
N ASN A 2 -1.80 -3.73 -9.59
CA ASN A 2 -0.96 -3.75 -8.38
C ASN A 2 -1.47 -2.72 -7.36
N ILE A 3 -0.93 -2.74 -6.15
CA ILE A 3 -1.36 -1.89 -5.03
C ILE A 3 -1.04 -0.41 -5.23
N VAL A 4 -0.06 -0.08 -6.09
CA VAL A 4 0.33 1.29 -6.42
C VAL A 4 -0.70 1.90 -7.36
N ASP A 5 -1.08 1.16 -8.42
CA ASP A 5 -2.13 1.56 -9.36
C ASP A 5 -3.49 1.71 -8.67
N LEU A 6 -3.75 0.91 -7.64
CA LEU A 6 -4.97 1.00 -6.84
C LEU A 6 -4.95 2.19 -5.85
N GLY A 7 -3.82 2.88 -5.69
CA GLY A 7 -3.70 3.99 -4.75
C GLY A 7 -3.81 3.56 -3.27
N LEU A 8 -3.35 2.35 -2.95
CA LEU A 8 -3.37 1.81 -1.59
C LEU A 8 -2.20 2.30 -0.74
N ILE A 9 -1.17 2.86 -1.37
CA ILE A 9 0.03 3.40 -0.72
C ILE A 9 -0.21 4.87 -0.38
N TYR A 10 -0.21 5.23 0.90
CA TYR A 10 -0.45 6.61 1.34
C TYR A 10 0.84 7.39 1.54
N GLY A 11 1.92 6.73 1.94
CA GLY A 11 3.21 7.38 2.08
C GLY A 11 4.25 6.51 2.76
N PHE A 12 5.49 6.97 2.71
CA PHE A 12 6.62 6.33 3.37
C PHE A 12 7.28 7.34 4.31
N GLU A 13 7.72 6.85 5.46
CA GLU A 13 8.54 7.57 6.42
C GLU A 13 9.88 6.85 6.59
N TRP A 14 10.95 7.63 6.66
CA TRP A 14 12.30 7.11 6.78
C TRP A 14 12.90 7.56 8.11
N LYS A 15 13.50 6.61 8.84
CA LYS A 15 14.27 6.88 10.06
C LYS A 15 15.64 6.23 9.95
N GLY A 16 16.58 6.95 9.33
CA GLY A 16 17.82 6.35 8.85
C GLY A 16 17.50 5.35 7.74
N ASP A 17 17.95 4.10 7.90
CA ASP A 17 17.74 3.02 6.93
C ASP A 17 16.46 2.20 7.20
N ASP A 18 15.69 2.55 8.23
CA ASP A 18 14.39 1.93 8.51
C ASP A 18 13.27 2.67 7.78
N VAL A 19 12.35 1.90 7.19
CA VAL A 19 11.21 2.42 6.44
C VAL A 19 9.91 2.02 7.13
N THR A 20 9.02 2.99 7.34
CA THR A 20 7.63 2.75 7.68
C THR A 20 6.77 3.09 6.47
N LEU A 21 5.99 2.14 5.98
CA LEU A 21 4.97 2.35 4.96
C LEU A 21 3.61 2.53 5.64
N HIS A 22 2.90 3.60 5.28
CA HIS A 22 1.48 3.75 5.58
C HIS A 22 0.67 3.31 4.35
N MET A 23 -0.15 2.27 4.51
CA MET A 23 -1.03 1.79 3.45
C MET A 23 -2.44 1.52 3.94
N THR A 24 -3.38 1.46 3.03
CA THR A 24 -4.79 1.15 3.31
C THR A 24 -5.28 -0.01 2.45
N LEU A 25 -6.53 -0.43 2.66
CA LEU A 25 -7.21 -1.42 1.82
C LEU A 25 -8.51 -0.85 1.29
N THR A 26 -9.05 -1.51 0.26
CA THR A 26 -10.34 -1.14 -0.32
C THR A 26 -11.51 -1.35 0.64
N ALA A 27 -11.36 -2.21 1.65
CA ALA A 27 -12.35 -2.44 2.70
C ALA A 27 -11.71 -2.91 4.02
N PRO A 28 -12.24 -2.49 5.19
CA PRO A 28 -11.80 -2.98 6.49
C PRO A 28 -12.24 -4.43 6.73
N GLY A 29 -11.48 -5.17 7.54
CA GLY A 29 -11.84 -6.53 7.97
C GLY A 29 -11.56 -7.64 6.95
N CYS A 30 -10.87 -7.35 5.85
CA CYS A 30 -10.46 -8.40 4.90
C CYS A 30 -9.42 -9.34 5.56
N PRO A 31 -9.65 -10.67 5.60
CA PRO A 31 -8.69 -11.61 6.21
C PRO A 31 -7.33 -11.64 5.48
N VAL A 32 -7.29 -11.19 4.23
CA VAL A 32 -6.07 -11.10 3.41
C VAL A 32 -5.20 -9.89 3.80
N ALA A 33 -5.73 -8.95 4.60
CA ALA A 33 -5.03 -7.73 4.99
C ALA A 33 -3.63 -7.98 5.58
N GLY A 34 -3.53 -8.92 6.53
CA GLY A 34 -2.27 -9.26 7.18
C GLY A 34 -1.27 -9.92 6.22
N ILE A 35 -1.76 -10.80 5.34
CA ILE A 35 -0.91 -11.47 4.33
C ILE A 35 -0.34 -10.43 3.37
N LEU A 36 -1.18 -9.51 2.88
CA LEU A 36 -0.74 -8.47 1.97
C LEU A 36 0.27 -7.52 2.64
N ALA A 37 0.05 -7.14 3.90
CA ALA A 37 1.00 -6.32 4.65
C ALA A 37 2.38 -6.99 4.78
N GLU A 38 2.42 -8.29 5.07
CA GLU A 38 3.68 -9.04 5.12
C GLU A 38 4.35 -9.17 3.75
N GLU A 39 3.59 -9.42 2.68
CA GLU A 39 4.14 -9.46 1.32
C GLU A 39 4.74 -8.11 0.91
N VAL A 40 4.08 -7.01 1.27
CA VAL A 40 4.55 -5.65 1.00
C VAL A 40 5.80 -5.35 1.81
N LYS A 41 5.82 -5.69 3.11
CA LYS A 41 7.02 -5.57 3.95
C LYS A 41 8.20 -6.31 3.34
N ALA A 42 8.01 -7.57 2.98
CA ALA A 42 9.03 -8.40 2.35
C ALA A 42 9.48 -7.85 0.98
N ALA A 43 8.62 -7.15 0.25
CA ALA A 43 9.00 -6.46 -0.98
C ALA A 43 9.87 -5.22 -0.71
N ILE A 44 9.57 -4.45 0.34
CA ILE A 44 10.36 -3.26 0.73
C ILE A 44 11.74 -3.68 1.23
N GLU A 45 11.83 -4.75 2.03
CA GLU A 45 13.10 -5.25 2.59
C GLU A 45 14.07 -5.81 1.53
N LYS A 46 13.62 -6.03 0.28
CA LYS A 46 14.49 -6.38 -0.85
C LYS A 46 15.26 -5.19 -1.41
N VAL A 47 14.91 -3.97 -1.03
CA VAL A 47 15.60 -2.75 -1.48
C VAL A 47 16.94 -2.67 -0.75
N PRO A 48 18.10 -2.62 -1.46
CA PRO A 48 19.42 -2.73 -0.82
C PRO A 48 19.74 -1.68 0.25
N THR A 49 19.05 -0.53 0.22
CA THR A 49 19.23 0.58 1.18
C THR A 49 18.33 0.47 2.40
N VAL A 50 17.44 -0.52 2.46
CA VAL A 50 16.51 -0.71 3.57
C VAL A 50 17.09 -1.73 4.54
N ARG A 51 17.22 -1.35 5.81
CA ARG A 51 17.63 -2.24 6.90
C ARG A 51 16.46 -3.04 7.46
N ALA A 52 15.33 -2.37 7.68
CA ALA A 52 14.11 -2.98 8.20
C ALA A 52 12.89 -2.22 7.66
N ALA A 53 11.79 -2.95 7.41
CA ALA A 53 10.52 -2.34 7.02
C ALA A 53 9.42 -2.61 8.05
N THR A 54 8.57 -1.61 8.25
CA THR A 54 7.30 -1.72 8.99
C THR A 54 6.17 -1.29 8.07
N VAL A 55 5.03 -1.99 8.12
CA VAL A 55 3.84 -1.67 7.32
C VAL A 55 2.69 -1.42 8.26
N ASP A 56 2.21 -0.17 8.27
CA ASP A 56 1.08 0.28 9.07
C ASP A 56 -0.17 0.35 8.20
N LEU A 57 -1.19 -0.41 8.62
CA LEU A 57 -2.51 -0.34 8.01
C LEU A 57 -3.30 0.81 8.61
N VAL A 58 -3.50 1.86 7.81
CA VAL A 58 -4.27 3.05 8.16
C VAL A 58 -5.64 3.02 7.48
N TRP A 59 -6.65 3.52 8.20
CA TRP A 59 -8.04 3.58 7.71
C TRP A 59 -8.52 5.02 7.47
N GLU A 60 -7.71 6.01 7.89
CA GLU A 60 -7.98 7.42 7.72
C GLU A 60 -6.84 8.08 6.94
N PRO A 61 -7.14 8.81 5.85
CA PRO A 61 -8.46 8.92 5.20
C PRO A 61 -8.93 7.58 4.60
N PRO A 62 -10.25 7.33 4.47
CA PRO A 62 -10.74 6.11 3.83
C PRO A 62 -10.34 6.07 2.35
N TRP A 63 -10.15 4.85 1.84
CA TRP A 63 -9.86 4.65 0.42
C TRP A 63 -11.11 4.93 -0.42
N THR A 64 -10.92 5.56 -1.59
CA THR A 64 -11.97 5.73 -2.61
C THR A 64 -11.41 5.38 -3.99
N PRO A 65 -12.28 4.94 -4.93
CA PRO A 65 -11.89 4.68 -6.33
C PRO A 65 -11.17 5.83 -7.03
N ASP A 66 -11.39 7.08 -6.60
CA ASP A 66 -10.74 8.26 -7.15
C ASP A 66 -9.21 8.25 -7.00
N ARG A 67 -8.70 7.51 -6.01
CA ARG A 67 -7.26 7.34 -5.75
C ARG A 67 -6.56 6.42 -6.75
N MET A 68 -7.32 5.65 -7.54
CA MET A 68 -6.76 4.79 -8.57
C MET A 68 -6.07 5.61 -9.66
N SER A 69 -5.02 5.03 -10.25
CA SER A 69 -4.41 5.59 -11.45
C SER A 69 -5.40 5.60 -12.62
N GLU A 70 -5.20 6.48 -13.60
CA GLU A 70 -6.06 6.55 -14.79
C GLU A 70 -6.12 5.22 -15.56
N PHE A 71 -5.01 4.47 -15.56
CA PHE A 71 -4.96 3.11 -16.11
C PHE A 71 -5.89 2.15 -15.35
N ALA A 72 -5.83 2.15 -14.02
CA ALA A 72 -6.69 1.31 -13.19
C ALA A 72 -8.18 1.68 -13.31
N LYS A 73 -8.50 2.98 -13.33
CA LYS A 73 -9.88 3.45 -13.54
C LYS A 73 -10.49 2.91 -14.83
N ARG A 74 -9.75 2.97 -15.95
CA ARG A 74 -10.18 2.41 -17.24
C ARG A 74 -10.37 0.90 -17.17
N GLN A 75 -9.43 0.18 -16.55
CA GLN A 75 -9.51 -1.27 -16.46
C GLN A 75 -10.74 -1.75 -15.67
N PHE A 76 -11.17 -0.99 -14.66
CA PHE A 76 -12.34 -1.30 -13.84
C PHE A 76 -13.64 -0.62 -14.31
N GLY A 77 -13.63 0.11 -15.42
CA GLY A 77 -14.84 0.75 -15.97
C GLY A 77 -15.35 1.96 -15.18
N TYR A 78 -14.48 2.64 -14.44
CA TYR A 78 -14.79 3.93 -13.80
C TYR A 78 -14.69 5.11 -14.78
N MET A 79 -14.36 4.84 -16.05
CA MET A 79 -14.26 5.79 -17.15
C MET A 79 -14.57 5.12 -18.47
#